data_AF-A0A453S5N5-F1
#
_entry.id   AF-A0A453S5N5-F1
#
_cell.length_a   1.000
_cell.length_b   1.000
_cell.length_c   1.000
_cell.angle_alpha   90.00
_cell.angle_beta   90.00
_cell.angle_gamma   90.00
#
_symmetry.space_group_name_H-M   'P 1'
#
loop_
_entity.id
_entity.type
_entity.pdbx_description
1 polymer ?
#
loop_
_entity_poly.entity_id
_entity_poly.type
_entity_poly.pdbx_seq_one_letter_code
_entity_poly.pdbx_strand_id
1 'polypeptide(L)'
;MASSLGHFACHGSPAAASPTPSLLGRFSPDFCALAALRPIRPAAAGAKPPRDATTSTEQEQQEQEQQLASSWRGAYEEPSPSPSVSSTEAQDPSALRVGIIGFGNFGQFIARGIQRQGHAVLATSRSDYSEYCSAHGIRFFRSLEALCEEQPDVLLVCSSILSTESVVRATPLAKLRPDTIVADVLSVKQFPRNLLLEILPPEFGIVCTHPMFGPESGKHGWSKLPFVYDKVRVAEEGGQKAKCDRFLSIFEQEVGIFISSSLSSMQS
;
A
#
# COMPACT_ATOMS: atom_id res chain seq x y z
N MET A 1 -52.59 5.97 -49.58
CA MET A 1 -53.62 6.86 -48.99
C MET A 1 -52.89 7.84 -48.08
N ALA A 2 -53.15 9.14 -48.26
CA ALA A 2 -53.00 10.31 -47.38
C ALA A 2 -51.91 10.31 -46.28
N SER A 3 -51.19 11.38 -45.93
CA SER A 3 -51.08 12.79 -46.34
C SER A 3 -49.96 13.33 -45.41
N SER A 4 -48.93 14.00 -45.92
CA SER A 4 -48.77 15.48 -45.88
C SER A 4 -48.38 16.09 -44.52
N LEU A 5 -47.12 16.54 -44.47
CA LEU A 5 -46.60 17.87 -44.06
C LEU A 5 -46.98 18.50 -42.71
N GLY A 6 -45.96 19.06 -42.05
CA GLY A 6 -46.14 20.17 -41.10
C GLY A 6 -44.86 20.61 -40.38
N HIS A 7 -44.00 21.38 -41.06
CA HIS A 7 -43.11 22.35 -40.39
C HIS A 7 -43.97 23.50 -39.85
N PHE A 8 -43.69 24.05 -38.65
CA PHE A 8 -43.87 25.48 -38.39
C PHE A 8 -43.06 25.97 -37.18
N ALA A 9 -42.78 27.27 -37.24
CA ALA A 9 -41.73 28.02 -36.58
C ALA A 9 -42.12 28.67 -35.22
N CYS A 10 -41.13 29.36 -34.67
CA CYS A 10 -41.06 30.21 -33.49
C CYS A 10 -42.21 31.23 -33.30
N HIS A 11 -42.55 31.53 -32.04
CA HIS A 11 -42.50 32.88 -31.43
C HIS A 11 -43.12 32.91 -30.02
N GLY A 12 -42.60 33.80 -29.15
CA GLY A 12 -43.40 34.47 -28.13
C GLY A 12 -42.98 34.29 -26.67
N SER A 13 -42.32 35.31 -26.10
CA SER A 13 -42.24 35.56 -24.65
C SER A 13 -43.61 35.88 -24.04
N PRO A 14 -43.74 35.86 -22.69
CA PRO A 14 -43.63 37.14 -21.97
C PRO A 14 -42.89 37.06 -20.62
N ALA A 15 -42.55 38.24 -20.12
CA ALA A 15 -41.82 38.55 -18.89
C ALA A 15 -42.67 38.40 -17.61
N ALA A 16 -42.03 38.12 -16.48
CA ALA A 16 -42.48 38.57 -15.15
C ALA A 16 -41.34 38.56 -14.10
N ALA A 17 -41.04 39.75 -13.60
CA ALA A 17 -40.73 40.17 -12.22
C ALA A 17 -39.73 39.40 -11.31
N SER A 18 -38.72 40.16 -10.85
CA SER A 18 -37.81 39.99 -9.71
C SER A 18 -38.53 39.99 -8.33
N PRO A 19 -37.93 39.50 -7.21
CA PRO A 19 -36.92 40.30 -6.48
C PRO A 19 -35.73 39.52 -5.88
N THR A 20 -34.61 40.23 -5.73
CA THR A 20 -33.43 39.96 -4.88
C THR A 20 -33.79 39.93 -3.38
N PRO A 21 -33.03 39.22 -2.50
CA PRO A 21 -31.82 39.77 -1.85
C PRO A 21 -30.65 38.74 -1.83
N SER A 22 -29.42 39.09 -2.22
CA SER A 22 -28.36 39.76 -1.46
C SER A 22 -27.63 38.88 -0.40
N LEU A 23 -26.30 38.87 -0.59
CA LEU A 23 -25.21 38.74 0.41
C LEU A 23 -24.64 37.35 0.72
N LEU A 24 -23.55 37.08 0.00
CA LEU A 24 -22.34 36.37 0.40
C LEU A 24 -22.07 36.42 1.91
N GLY A 25 -22.29 35.31 2.60
CA GLY A 25 -21.64 34.99 3.87
C GLY A 25 -20.38 34.17 3.62
N ARG A 26 -19.21 34.82 3.61
CA ARG A 26 -17.94 34.13 3.81
C ARG A 26 -17.94 33.56 5.22
N PHE A 27 -17.82 32.25 5.35
CA PHE A 27 -17.56 31.61 6.65
C PHE A 27 -16.30 30.75 6.53
N SER A 28 -15.18 31.33 6.98
CA SER A 28 -14.00 30.57 7.39
C SER A 28 -14.25 29.98 8.77
N PRO A 29 -13.82 28.74 9.05
CA PRO A 29 -13.48 28.36 10.41
C PRO A 29 -11.97 28.53 10.61
N ASP A 30 -11.60 29.54 11.38
CA ASP A 30 -10.32 29.59 12.11
C ASP A 30 -10.39 28.55 13.24
N PHE A 31 -9.48 27.58 13.23
CA PHE A 31 -9.07 26.89 14.44
C PHE A 31 -7.66 27.35 14.80
N CYS A 32 -7.61 28.20 15.83
CA CYS A 32 -6.40 28.69 16.45
C CYS A 32 -5.59 27.59 17.15
N ALA A 33 -4.29 27.89 17.23
CA ALA A 33 -3.34 27.51 18.27
C ALA A 33 -2.63 26.16 18.14
N LEU A 34 -1.44 26.21 17.52
CA LEU A 34 -0.31 25.42 18.00
C LEU A 34 0.90 26.33 18.19
N ALA A 35 1.34 26.38 19.44
CA ALA A 35 2.41 27.22 19.95
C ALA A 35 3.74 26.92 19.26
N ALA A 36 4.44 27.99 18.88
CA ALA A 36 5.82 27.94 18.42
C ALA A 36 6.73 27.50 19.58
N LEU A 37 7.25 26.28 19.51
CA LEU A 37 8.31 25.81 20.40
C LEU A 37 9.60 26.54 20.04
N ARG A 38 10.14 27.29 21.01
CA ARG A 38 11.42 27.98 20.92
C ARG A 38 12.58 26.95 20.93
N PRO A 39 13.67 27.20 20.19
CA PRO A 39 14.86 26.36 20.24
C PRO A 39 15.56 26.46 21.60
N ILE A 40 15.92 25.31 22.15
CA ILE A 40 16.70 25.15 23.38
C ILE A 40 18.14 25.61 23.12
N ARG A 41 18.59 26.63 23.86
CA ARG A 41 20.01 27.01 23.96
C ARG A 41 20.75 25.95 24.78
N PRO A 42 21.92 25.43 24.34
CA PRO A 42 22.82 24.77 25.25
C PRO A 42 23.59 25.79 26.10
N ALA A 43 23.77 25.43 27.37
CA ALA A 43 24.45 26.21 28.39
C ALA A 43 25.96 26.34 28.13
N ALA A 44 26.50 27.50 28.47
CA ALA A 44 27.93 27.79 28.47
C ALA A 44 28.65 26.96 29.56
N ALA A 45 29.76 26.35 29.20
CA ALA A 45 30.69 25.71 30.12
C ALA A 45 32.02 26.45 30.10
N GLY A 46 32.54 26.73 31.30
CA GLY A 46 33.63 27.64 31.59
C GLY A 46 35.02 27.14 31.20
N ALA A 47 35.86 28.13 30.95
CA ALA A 47 37.23 28.30 31.47
C ALA A 47 38.27 27.18 31.26
N LYS A 48 39.30 27.55 30.49
CA LYS A 48 40.61 26.91 30.36
C LYS A 48 41.55 27.42 31.47
N PRO A 49 42.47 26.60 32.01
CA PRO A 49 43.87 27.02 32.06
C PRO A 49 44.85 25.82 31.89
N PRO A 50 46.16 25.96 32.14
CA PRO A 50 47.20 26.37 31.19
C PRO A 50 48.15 25.22 30.77
N ARG A 51 49.08 25.56 29.87
CA ARG A 51 50.18 24.70 29.38
C ARG A 51 51.33 24.68 30.39
N ASP A 52 51.88 23.51 30.70
CA ASP A 52 53.26 23.14 30.32
C ASP A 52 53.70 21.77 30.91
N ALA A 53 54.50 21.08 30.09
CA ALA A 53 55.59 20.15 30.41
C ALA A 53 55.31 18.63 30.66
N THR A 54 55.95 17.85 29.79
CA THR A 54 56.70 16.60 30.06
C THR A 54 56.04 15.26 29.71
N THR A 55 56.15 14.92 28.43
CA THR A 55 56.86 13.74 27.89
C THR A 55 57.07 12.56 28.86
N SER A 56 56.11 11.64 28.91
CA SER A 56 56.34 10.24 29.34
C SER A 56 55.19 9.27 29.05
N THR A 57 54.02 9.75 28.59
CA THR A 57 52.82 8.90 28.44
C THR A 57 52.50 8.44 27.01
N GLU A 58 53.27 8.88 26.00
CA GLU A 58 53.04 8.48 24.59
C GLU A 58 53.84 7.23 24.17
N GLN A 59 54.86 6.83 24.93
CA GLN A 59 55.63 5.61 24.67
C GLN A 59 54.98 4.35 25.28
N GLU A 60 54.36 4.46 26.46
CA GLU A 60 53.67 3.34 27.12
C GLU A 60 52.37 2.93 26.41
N GLN A 61 51.69 3.88 25.73
CA GLN A 61 50.48 3.58 24.95
C GLN A 61 50.79 2.87 23.62
N GLN A 62 51.92 3.18 22.97
CA GLN A 62 52.33 2.50 21.73
C GLN A 62 52.83 1.07 21.96
N GLU A 63 53.47 0.78 23.10
CA GLU A 63 53.87 -0.60 23.44
C GLU A 63 52.67 -1.50 23.77
N GLN A 64 51.63 -0.96 24.40
CA GLN A 64 50.37 -1.70 24.66
C GLN A 64 49.60 -2.03 23.37
N GLU A 65 49.55 -1.09 22.41
CA GLU A 65 48.86 -1.31 21.13
C GLU A 65 49.60 -2.33 20.24
N GLN A 66 50.94 -2.34 20.26
CA GLN A 66 51.76 -3.32 19.53
C GLN A 66 51.69 -4.72 20.16
N GLN A 67 51.62 -4.82 21.50
CA GLN A 67 51.44 -6.11 22.17
C GLN A 67 50.05 -6.70 21.91
N LEU A 68 48.99 -5.88 21.90
CA LEU A 68 47.64 -6.33 21.56
C LEU A 68 47.57 -6.82 20.10
N ALA A 69 48.20 -6.11 19.15
CA ALA A 69 48.24 -6.49 17.74
C ALA A 69 49.01 -7.80 17.44
N SER A 70 49.97 -8.17 18.31
CA SER A 70 50.70 -9.44 18.20
C SER A 70 49.90 -10.65 18.70
N SER A 71 48.99 -10.43 19.66
CA SER A 71 48.11 -11.46 20.23
C SER A 71 47.06 -11.97 19.24
N TRP A 72 46.65 -11.14 18.26
CA TRP A 72 45.63 -11.49 17.27
C TRP A 72 46.17 -12.16 15.98
N ARG A 73 47.49 -12.35 15.85
CA ARG A 73 48.13 -12.85 14.61
C ARG A 73 48.47 -14.35 14.67
N GLY A 74 47.56 -15.17 15.20
CA GLY A 74 47.84 -16.60 15.44
C GLY A 74 46.62 -17.51 15.59
N ALA A 75 45.47 -17.19 15.00
CA ALA A 75 44.31 -18.08 15.00
C ALA A 75 43.49 -17.92 13.70
N TYR A 76 43.96 -18.58 12.65
CA TYR A 76 43.14 -18.93 11.49
C TYR A 76 43.25 -20.44 11.31
N GLU A 77 42.48 -21.16 12.12
CA GLU A 77 42.00 -22.49 11.74
C GLU A 77 40.93 -22.33 10.67
N GLU A 78 41.14 -23.02 9.55
CA GLU A 78 40.19 -23.23 8.47
C GLU A 78 38.83 -23.72 9.00
N PRO A 79 37.71 -23.01 8.77
CA PRO A 79 36.39 -23.55 9.07
C PRO A 79 36.00 -24.56 8.00
N SER A 80 36.04 -25.84 8.42
CA SER A 80 35.36 -27.01 7.86
C SER A 80 34.03 -26.68 7.16
N PRO A 81 33.66 -27.38 6.05
CA PRO A 81 32.46 -27.06 5.29
C PRO A 81 31.19 -27.40 6.09
N SER A 82 30.54 -26.36 6.60
CA SER A 82 29.20 -26.44 7.22
C SER A 82 28.16 -26.90 6.20
N PRO A 83 27.19 -27.75 6.59
CA PRO A 83 26.19 -28.25 5.67
C PRO A 83 25.32 -27.09 5.18
N SER A 84 25.21 -27.01 3.86
CA SER A 84 24.28 -26.14 3.15
C SER A 84 22.86 -26.32 3.69
N VAL A 85 22.40 -25.36 4.50
CA VAL A 85 20.97 -25.15 4.74
C VAL A 85 20.37 -24.56 3.46
N SER A 86 20.16 -25.45 2.50
CA SER A 86 19.22 -25.26 1.41
C SER A 86 17.82 -25.41 2.00
N SER A 87 17.32 -24.37 2.68
CA SER A 87 15.90 -24.27 2.98
C SER A 87 15.15 -23.87 1.72
N THR A 88 15.10 -24.79 0.76
CA THR A 88 14.04 -24.82 -0.23
C THR A 88 12.81 -25.31 0.53
N GLU A 89 12.23 -24.45 1.37
CA GLU A 89 10.85 -24.65 1.78
C GLU A 89 10.06 -24.69 0.48
N ALA A 90 9.53 -25.87 0.14
CA ALA A 90 8.64 -26.02 -0.99
C ALA A 90 7.51 -25.01 -0.76
N GLN A 91 7.50 -23.93 -1.54
CA GLN A 91 6.43 -22.94 -1.49
C GLN A 91 5.13 -23.72 -1.64
N ASP A 92 4.21 -23.55 -0.67
CA ASP A 92 2.89 -24.14 -0.76
C ASP A 92 2.33 -23.78 -2.14
N PRO A 93 2.03 -24.75 -3.01
CA PRO A 93 1.54 -24.49 -4.36
C PRO A 93 0.23 -23.68 -4.37
N SER A 94 -0.42 -23.53 -3.21
CA SER A 94 -1.60 -22.71 -3.02
C SER A 94 -1.31 -21.24 -2.65
N ALA A 95 -0.10 -20.91 -2.19
CA ALA A 95 0.24 -19.58 -1.69
C ALA A 95 0.23 -18.51 -2.79
N LEU A 96 -0.46 -17.40 -2.53
CA LEU A 96 -0.53 -16.26 -3.44
C LEU A 96 0.69 -15.34 -3.26
N ARG A 97 1.09 -14.69 -4.36
CA ARG A 97 1.97 -13.52 -4.34
C ARG A 97 1.13 -12.26 -4.49
N VAL A 98 1.01 -11.49 -3.41
CA VAL A 98 0.22 -10.25 -3.37
C VAL A 98 1.13 -9.04 -3.44
N GLY A 99 1.01 -8.26 -4.51
CA GLY A 99 1.70 -6.98 -4.69
C GLY A 99 0.86 -5.83 -4.15
N ILE A 100 1.33 -5.13 -3.13
CA ILE A 100 0.63 -3.99 -2.52
C ILE A 100 1.18 -2.68 -3.07
N ILE A 101 0.28 -1.85 -3.60
CA ILE A 101 0.59 -0.47 -4.03
C ILE A 101 0.04 0.51 -3.01
N GLY A 102 0.92 1.29 -2.38
CA GLY A 102 0.55 2.19 -1.29
C GLY A 102 0.78 1.52 0.07
N PHE A 103 2.04 1.53 0.50
CA PHE A 103 2.50 0.82 1.69
C PHE A 103 2.49 1.67 2.98
N GLY A 104 1.43 2.48 3.15
CA GLY A 104 1.19 3.27 4.36
C GLY A 104 0.61 2.42 5.50
N ASN A 105 0.03 3.07 6.52
CA ASN A 105 -0.52 2.38 7.71
C ASN A 105 -1.48 1.23 7.35
N PHE A 106 -2.39 1.46 6.39
CA PHE A 106 -3.34 0.42 5.99
C PHE A 106 -2.70 -0.69 5.16
N GLY A 107 -1.84 -0.35 4.20
CA GLY A 107 -1.11 -1.34 3.41
C GLY A 107 -0.23 -2.26 4.27
N GLN A 108 0.45 -1.71 5.28
CA GLN A 108 1.21 -2.48 6.27
C GLN A 108 0.31 -3.37 7.13
N PHE A 109 -0.85 -2.86 7.54
CA PHE A 109 -1.82 -3.63 8.31
C PHE A 109 -2.36 -4.84 7.54
N ILE A 110 -2.74 -4.65 6.27
CA ILE A 110 -3.20 -5.74 5.41
C ILE A 110 -2.07 -6.73 5.09
N ALA A 111 -0.86 -6.24 4.82
CA ALA A 111 0.31 -7.09 4.57
C ALA A 111 0.55 -8.10 5.69
N ARG A 112 0.43 -7.68 6.95
CA ARG A 112 0.57 -8.58 8.10
C ARG A 112 -0.49 -9.68 8.12
N GLY A 113 -1.73 -9.39 7.72
CA GLY A 113 -2.78 -10.41 7.62
C GLY A 113 -2.53 -11.40 6.49
N ILE A 114 -2.09 -10.90 5.34
CA ILE A 114 -1.69 -11.75 4.20
C ILE A 114 -0.54 -12.70 4.60
N GLN A 115 0.50 -12.19 5.27
CA GLN A 115 1.64 -13.00 5.72
C GLN A 115 1.28 -14.03 6.79
N ARG A 116 0.35 -13.72 7.71
CA ARG A 116 -0.12 -14.68 8.72
C ARG A 116 -0.70 -15.95 8.13
N GLN A 117 -1.20 -15.89 6.89
CA GLN A 117 -1.79 -17.01 6.17
C GLN A 117 -0.82 -17.67 5.18
N GLY A 118 0.48 -17.37 5.29
CA GLY A 118 1.52 -18.00 4.48
C GLY A 118 1.64 -17.47 3.05
N HIS A 119 0.99 -16.35 2.73
CA HIS A 119 1.11 -15.72 1.41
C HIS A 119 2.30 -14.77 1.35
N ALA A 120 2.91 -14.67 0.17
CA ALA A 120 4.03 -13.77 -0.07
C ALA A 120 3.53 -12.35 -0.33
N VAL A 121 4.17 -11.36 0.31
CA VAL A 121 3.88 -9.94 0.09
C VAL A 121 5.04 -9.28 -0.63
N LEU A 122 4.71 -8.59 -1.72
CA LEU A 122 5.56 -7.65 -2.43
C LEU A 122 4.97 -6.25 -2.21
N ALA A 123 5.80 -5.21 -2.11
CA ALA A 123 5.30 -3.88 -1.80
C ALA A 123 5.98 -2.78 -2.62
N THR A 124 5.20 -1.77 -2.99
CA THR A 124 5.73 -0.49 -3.48
C THR A 124 4.92 0.66 -2.90
N SER A 125 5.55 1.83 -2.79
CA SER A 125 4.90 3.04 -2.32
C SER A 125 5.68 4.26 -2.79
N ARG A 126 5.03 5.43 -2.77
CA ARG A 126 5.71 6.70 -3.04
C ARG A 126 6.81 6.98 -2.02
N SER A 127 6.51 6.72 -0.74
CA SER A 127 7.49 6.86 0.34
C SER A 127 8.32 5.58 0.44
N ASP A 128 9.56 5.72 0.90
CA ASP A 128 10.45 4.59 1.12
C ASP A 128 10.09 3.83 2.40
N TYR A 129 9.83 2.53 2.26
CA TYR A 129 9.60 1.61 3.37
C TYR A 129 10.58 0.42 3.36
N SER A 130 11.72 0.55 2.67
CA SER A 130 12.70 -0.54 2.49
C SER A 130 13.12 -1.17 3.82
N GLU A 131 13.46 -0.36 4.82
CA GLU A 131 13.88 -0.84 6.15
C GLU A 131 12.77 -1.60 6.87
N TYR A 132 11.56 -1.03 6.91
CA TYR A 132 10.39 -1.69 7.51
C TYR A 132 10.11 -3.02 6.82
N CYS A 133 10.08 -3.03 5.48
CA CYS A 133 9.80 -4.23 4.71
C CYS A 133 10.87 -5.31 4.93
N SER A 134 12.15 -4.94 4.95
CA SER A 134 13.25 -5.85 5.25
C SER A 134 13.10 -6.48 6.65
N ALA A 135 12.72 -5.68 7.65
CA ALA A 135 12.50 -6.18 9.01
C ALA A 135 11.29 -7.11 9.16
N HIS A 136 10.35 -7.10 8.19
CA HIS A 136 9.12 -7.89 8.21
C HIS A 136 9.07 -8.96 7.11
N GLY A 137 10.19 -9.27 6.45
CA GLY A 137 10.25 -10.29 5.40
C GLY A 137 9.42 -9.94 4.15
N ILE A 138 9.28 -8.65 3.85
CA ILE A 138 8.54 -8.13 2.68
C ILE A 138 9.56 -7.63 1.66
N ARG A 139 9.39 -8.02 0.39
CA ARG A 139 10.21 -7.48 -0.70
C ARG A 139 9.65 -6.12 -1.12
N PHE A 140 10.43 -5.06 -0.94
CA PHE A 140 10.05 -3.70 -1.31
C PHE A 140 10.70 -3.27 -2.63
N PHE A 141 9.91 -2.65 -3.50
CA PHE A 141 10.32 -2.18 -4.82
C PHE A 141 10.19 -0.66 -4.88
N ARG A 142 11.25 0.00 -5.35
CA ARG A 142 11.32 1.46 -5.48
C ARG A 142 10.42 2.03 -6.59
N SER A 143 9.99 1.18 -7.52
CA SER A 143 9.09 1.56 -8.60
C SER A 143 7.94 0.56 -8.73
N LEU A 144 6.79 1.08 -9.18
CA LEU A 144 5.65 0.25 -9.55
C LEU A 144 5.99 -0.71 -10.69
N GLU A 145 6.85 -0.28 -11.60
CA GLU A 145 7.32 -1.09 -12.71
C GLU A 145 8.07 -2.35 -12.26
N ALA A 146 9.01 -2.22 -11.33
CA ALA A 146 9.75 -3.37 -10.79
C ALA A 146 8.83 -4.32 -9.99
N LEU A 147 7.82 -3.78 -9.30
CA LEU A 147 6.79 -4.62 -8.66
C LEU A 147 5.98 -5.41 -9.70
N CYS A 148 5.61 -4.81 -10.83
CA CYS A 148 4.84 -5.48 -11.87
C CYS A 148 5.66 -6.55 -12.62
N GLU A 149 6.97 -6.36 -12.81
CA GLU A 149 7.88 -7.36 -13.39
C GLU A 149 7.91 -8.67 -12.62
N GLU A 150 7.70 -8.59 -11.31
CA GLU A 150 7.57 -9.75 -10.45
C GLU A 150 6.30 -10.56 -10.72
N GLN A 151 5.35 -10.06 -11.51
CA GLN A 151 4.10 -10.76 -11.87
C GLN A 151 3.36 -11.29 -10.64
N PRO A 152 2.88 -10.42 -9.73
CA PRO A 152 2.04 -10.86 -8.62
C PRO A 152 0.73 -11.50 -9.13
N ASP A 153 0.19 -12.44 -8.36
CA ASP A 153 -1.13 -13.04 -8.63
C ASP A 153 -2.24 -12.03 -8.39
N VAL A 154 -2.08 -11.20 -7.36
CA VAL A 154 -2.99 -10.12 -6.98
C VAL A 154 -2.22 -8.82 -6.83
N LEU A 155 -2.68 -7.76 -7.49
CA LEU A 155 -2.19 -6.41 -7.31
C LEU A 155 -3.23 -5.63 -6.48
N LEU A 156 -2.91 -5.37 -5.21
CA LEU A 156 -3.78 -4.72 -4.25
C LEU A 156 -3.48 -3.22 -4.13
N VAL A 157 -4.43 -2.40 -4.56
CA VAL A 157 -4.37 -0.94 -4.48
C VAL A 157 -4.81 -0.47 -3.10
N CYS A 158 -3.82 -0.10 -2.28
CA CYS A 158 -3.95 0.42 -0.92
C CYS A 158 -3.61 1.93 -0.83
N SER A 159 -3.68 2.65 -1.95
CA SER A 159 -3.46 4.11 -2.00
C SER A 159 -4.67 4.89 -1.45
N SER A 160 -4.52 6.21 -1.32
CA SER A 160 -5.66 7.07 -0.98
C SER A 160 -6.64 7.18 -2.17
N ILE A 161 -7.92 7.42 -1.89
CA ILE A 161 -8.96 7.60 -2.93
C ILE A 161 -8.51 8.62 -3.99
N LEU A 162 -7.97 9.77 -3.55
CA LEU A 162 -7.54 10.87 -4.42
C LEU A 162 -6.34 10.54 -5.32
N SER A 163 -5.51 9.56 -4.93
CA SER A 163 -4.33 9.16 -5.71
C SER A 163 -4.56 7.90 -6.54
N THR A 164 -5.68 7.20 -6.31
CA THR A 164 -5.93 5.88 -6.90
C THR A 164 -6.00 5.93 -8.42
N GLU A 165 -6.67 6.92 -9.00
CA GLU A 165 -6.73 7.06 -10.46
C GLU A 165 -5.34 7.20 -11.09
N SER A 166 -4.52 8.12 -10.57
CA SER A 166 -3.15 8.31 -11.08
C SER A 166 -2.31 7.05 -10.93
N VAL A 167 -2.47 6.32 -9.82
CA VAL A 167 -1.75 5.05 -9.57
C VAL A 167 -2.18 3.97 -10.57
N VAL A 168 -3.48 3.76 -10.75
CA VAL A 168 -4.00 2.74 -11.67
C VAL A 168 -3.60 3.05 -13.10
N ARG A 169 -3.72 4.31 -13.55
CA ARG A 169 -3.30 4.72 -14.90
C ARG A 169 -1.79 4.58 -15.13
N ALA A 170 -0.98 4.75 -14.09
CA ALA A 170 0.47 4.59 -14.17
C ALA A 170 0.94 3.12 -14.10
N THR A 171 0.03 2.17 -13.86
CA THR A 171 0.40 0.76 -13.72
C THR A 171 0.80 0.19 -15.08
N PRO A 172 2.02 -0.38 -15.23
CA PRO A 172 2.47 -0.95 -16.51
C PRO A 172 1.84 -2.33 -16.74
N LEU A 173 0.58 -2.34 -17.16
CA LEU A 173 -0.26 -3.54 -17.31
C LEU A 173 0.38 -4.60 -18.22
N ALA A 174 1.16 -4.20 -19.22
CA ALA A 174 1.86 -5.11 -20.14
C ALA A 174 2.91 -6.01 -19.45
N LYS A 175 3.33 -5.67 -18.23
CA LYS A 175 4.28 -6.48 -17.44
C LYS A 175 3.61 -7.49 -16.52
N LEU A 176 2.29 -7.41 -16.36
CA LEU A 176 1.50 -8.32 -15.56
C LEU A 176 1.03 -9.51 -16.39
N ARG A 177 0.63 -10.59 -15.72
CA ARG A 177 -0.03 -11.69 -16.42
C ARG A 177 -1.45 -11.28 -16.80
N PRO A 178 -1.98 -11.76 -17.94
CA PRO A 178 -3.36 -11.48 -18.31
C PRO A 178 -4.38 -11.95 -17.26
N ASP A 179 -4.05 -12.98 -16.48
CA ASP A 179 -4.91 -13.54 -15.43
C ASP A 179 -4.70 -12.92 -14.04
N THR A 180 -3.89 -11.86 -13.92
CA THR A 180 -3.69 -11.13 -12.66
C THR A 180 -5.00 -10.50 -12.18
N ILE A 181 -5.24 -10.55 -10.87
CA ILE A 181 -6.36 -9.86 -10.23
C ILE A 181 -5.89 -8.49 -9.76
N VAL A 182 -6.61 -7.44 -10.12
CA VAL A 182 -6.45 -6.12 -9.52
C VAL A 182 -7.57 -5.91 -8.52
N ALA A 183 -7.20 -5.63 -7.28
CA ALA A 183 -8.13 -5.40 -6.19
C ALA A 183 -7.88 -4.05 -5.53
N ASP A 184 -8.92 -3.48 -4.91
CA ASP A 184 -8.81 -2.28 -4.10
C ASP A 184 -9.40 -2.49 -2.70
N VAL A 185 -8.99 -1.65 -1.76
CA VAL A 185 -9.47 -1.63 -0.36
C VAL A 185 -10.11 -0.29 0.01
N LEU A 186 -10.52 0.51 -0.97
CA LEU A 186 -11.04 1.86 -0.71
C LEU A 186 -12.36 1.78 0.05
N SER A 187 -12.66 2.81 0.84
CA SER A 187 -13.92 2.86 1.59
C SER A 187 -15.15 3.05 0.68
N VAL A 188 -14.97 3.63 -0.51
CA VAL A 188 -16.00 3.79 -1.55
C VAL A 188 -15.93 2.65 -2.57
N LYS A 189 -17.06 2.20 -3.12
CA LYS A 189 -17.10 1.05 -4.05
C LYS A 189 -17.30 1.44 -5.52
N GLN A 190 -18.13 2.44 -5.80
CA GLN A 190 -18.48 2.80 -7.17
C GLN A 190 -17.30 3.42 -7.94
N PHE A 191 -16.51 4.25 -7.27
CA PHE A 191 -15.33 4.88 -7.87
C PHE A 191 -14.29 3.85 -8.36
N PRO A 192 -13.73 2.96 -7.51
CA PRO A 192 -12.74 1.99 -7.97
C PRO A 192 -13.32 1.01 -8.99
N ARG A 193 -14.57 0.56 -8.82
CA ARG A 193 -15.25 -0.31 -9.79
C ARG A 193 -15.24 0.27 -11.20
N ASN A 194 -15.72 1.50 -11.35
CA ASN A 194 -15.85 2.13 -12.66
C ASN A 194 -14.48 2.46 -13.26
N LEU A 195 -13.56 2.95 -12.44
CA LEU A 195 -12.18 3.25 -12.85
C LEU A 195 -11.45 2.00 -13.35
N LEU A 196 -11.53 0.88 -12.62
CA LEU A 196 -10.84 -0.35 -12.98
C LEU A 196 -11.46 -0.98 -14.25
N LEU A 197 -12.79 -0.93 -14.41
CA LEU A 197 -13.46 -1.37 -15.63
C LEU A 197 -13.07 -0.53 -16.86
N GLU A 198 -12.85 0.78 -16.69
CA GLU A 198 -12.41 1.67 -17.77
C GLU A 198 -10.98 1.38 -18.20
N ILE A 199 -10.06 1.17 -17.25
CA ILE A 199 -8.61 1.13 -17.52
C ILE A 199 -8.12 -0.29 -17.83
N LEU A 200 -8.64 -1.31 -17.14
CA LEU A 200 -8.05 -2.65 -17.19
C LEU A 200 -8.55 -3.45 -18.39
N PRO A 201 -7.63 -4.10 -19.15
CA PRO A 201 -7.98 -5.01 -20.23
C PRO A 201 -8.94 -6.13 -19.78
N PRO A 202 -9.83 -6.62 -20.66
CA PRO A 202 -10.87 -7.60 -20.31
C PRO A 202 -10.39 -8.87 -19.61
N GLU A 203 -9.15 -9.27 -19.84
CA GLU A 203 -8.54 -10.49 -19.30
C GLU A 203 -8.29 -10.38 -17.79
N PHE A 204 -8.03 -9.17 -17.28
CA PHE A 204 -7.72 -8.94 -15.87
C PHE A 204 -8.94 -9.15 -14.99
N GLY A 205 -8.69 -9.80 -13.85
CA GLY A 205 -9.66 -9.93 -12.78
C GLY A 205 -9.80 -8.61 -12.02
N ILE A 206 -11.02 -8.27 -11.61
CA ILE A 206 -11.35 -7.07 -10.84
C ILE A 206 -12.17 -7.49 -9.63
N VAL A 207 -11.66 -7.16 -8.44
CA VAL A 207 -12.35 -7.39 -7.17
C VAL A 207 -12.30 -6.11 -6.35
N CYS A 208 -13.45 -5.50 -6.12
CA CYS A 208 -13.52 -4.32 -5.24
C CYS A 208 -13.81 -4.78 -3.82
N THR A 209 -13.02 -4.34 -2.84
CA THR A 209 -13.17 -4.78 -1.44
C THR A 209 -13.32 -3.62 -0.47
N HIS A 210 -13.81 -3.91 0.72
CA HIS A 210 -13.93 -2.99 1.82
C HIS A 210 -13.73 -3.72 3.15
N PRO A 211 -12.48 -3.82 3.61
CA PRO A 211 -12.26 -4.12 5.02
C PRO A 211 -12.78 -2.91 5.82
N MET A 212 -13.92 -3.06 6.51
CA MET A 212 -14.49 -1.99 7.35
C MET A 212 -13.81 -1.93 8.72
N PHE A 213 -12.52 -2.25 8.73
CA PHE A 213 -11.65 -2.32 9.87
C PHE A 213 -10.24 -1.90 9.43
N GLY A 214 -9.43 -1.46 10.38
CA GLY A 214 -8.07 -0.98 10.11
C GLY A 214 -7.12 -1.28 11.25
N PRO A 215 -5.93 -0.64 11.27
CA PRO A 215 -4.89 -0.90 12.26
C PRO A 215 -5.38 -0.90 13.71
N GLU A 216 -6.28 0.04 14.06
CA GLU A 216 -6.80 0.16 15.43
C GLU A 216 -7.86 -0.88 15.76
N SER A 217 -8.84 -1.11 14.87
CA SER A 217 -9.95 -2.03 15.13
C SER A 217 -9.58 -3.50 14.92
N GLY A 218 -8.61 -3.80 14.06
CA GLY A 218 -8.15 -5.16 13.74
C GLY A 218 -6.81 -5.55 14.38
N LYS A 219 -6.33 -4.80 15.37
CA LYS A 219 -5.05 -5.06 16.06
C LYS A 219 -4.93 -6.46 16.69
N HIS A 220 -6.05 -7.09 17.02
CA HIS A 220 -6.11 -8.41 17.66
C HIS A 220 -6.64 -9.51 16.70
N GLY A 221 -6.50 -9.29 15.40
CA GLY A 221 -7.03 -10.15 14.34
C GLY A 221 -8.33 -9.60 13.76
N TRP A 222 -8.79 -10.18 12.66
CA TRP A 222 -9.96 -9.67 11.93
C TRP A 222 -11.27 -10.37 12.31
N SER A 223 -11.25 -11.18 13.39
CA SER A 223 -12.40 -11.99 13.82
C SER A 223 -13.62 -11.14 14.03
N LYS A 224 -14.70 -11.51 13.32
CA LYS A 224 -16.01 -10.83 13.37
C LYS A 224 -15.99 -9.37 12.88
N LEU A 225 -14.92 -8.91 12.24
CA LEU A 225 -14.86 -7.56 11.66
C LEU A 225 -15.39 -7.56 10.23
N PRO A 226 -16.38 -6.73 9.90
CA PRO A 226 -17.08 -6.90 8.64
C PRO A 226 -16.22 -6.58 7.41
N PHE A 227 -16.35 -7.41 6.39
CA PHE A 227 -15.66 -7.30 5.11
C PHE A 227 -16.68 -7.36 3.97
N VAL A 228 -16.67 -6.34 3.12
CA VAL A 228 -17.55 -6.26 1.93
C VAL A 228 -16.70 -6.48 0.70
N TYR A 229 -17.22 -7.21 -0.28
CA TYR A 229 -16.56 -7.32 -1.58
C TYR A 229 -17.56 -7.41 -2.74
N ASP A 230 -17.08 -7.05 -3.92
CA ASP A 230 -17.76 -7.17 -5.20
C ASP A 230 -16.80 -7.83 -6.21
N LYS A 231 -17.19 -9.00 -6.74
CA LYS A 231 -16.47 -9.67 -7.82
C LYS A 231 -16.87 -9.03 -9.16
N VAL A 232 -16.36 -7.83 -9.40
CA VAL A 232 -16.75 -6.97 -10.54
C VAL A 232 -16.54 -7.67 -11.88
N ARG A 233 -15.39 -8.33 -12.06
CA ARG A 233 -15.07 -9.12 -13.26
C ARG A 233 -14.08 -10.21 -12.88
N VAL A 234 -14.52 -11.47 -12.85
CA VAL A 234 -13.65 -12.63 -12.59
C VAL A 234 -14.13 -13.77 -13.48
N ALA A 235 -13.21 -14.52 -14.08
CA ALA A 235 -13.57 -15.72 -14.82
C ALA A 235 -14.36 -16.71 -13.95
N GLU A 236 -15.39 -17.34 -14.51
CA GLU A 236 -16.23 -18.32 -13.81
C GLU A 236 -15.50 -19.63 -13.49
N GLU A 237 -14.41 -19.92 -14.19
CA GLU A 237 -13.59 -21.12 -14.05
C GLU A 237 -12.09 -20.82 -14.24
N GLY A 238 -11.24 -21.77 -13.85
CA GLY A 238 -9.80 -21.72 -14.11
C GLY A 238 -8.96 -20.99 -13.05
N GLY A 239 -7.73 -20.65 -13.41
CA GLY A 239 -6.71 -20.13 -12.49
C GLY A 239 -7.09 -18.79 -11.84
N GLN A 240 -7.69 -17.88 -12.60
CA GLN A 240 -8.11 -16.57 -12.09
C GLN A 240 -9.19 -16.71 -11.00
N LYS A 241 -10.17 -17.59 -11.19
CA LYS A 241 -11.18 -17.89 -10.16
C LYS A 241 -10.53 -18.42 -8.89
N ALA A 242 -9.63 -19.39 -9.02
CA ALA A 242 -8.93 -19.99 -7.88
C ALA A 242 -8.08 -18.97 -7.11
N LYS A 243 -7.41 -18.04 -7.81
CA LYS A 243 -6.69 -16.92 -7.20
C LYS A 243 -7.65 -15.98 -6.46
N CYS A 244 -8.80 -15.67 -7.04
CA CYS A 244 -9.81 -14.79 -6.43
C CYS A 244 -10.37 -15.40 -5.16
N ASP A 245 -10.77 -16.67 -5.20
CA ASP A 245 -11.33 -17.36 -4.04
C ASP A 245 -10.30 -17.47 -2.92
N ARG A 246 -9.02 -17.75 -3.24
CA ARG A 246 -7.94 -17.73 -2.24
C ARG A 246 -7.70 -16.33 -1.67
N PHE A 247 -7.68 -15.29 -2.50
CA PHE A 247 -7.50 -13.92 -2.04
C PHE A 247 -8.61 -13.48 -1.09
N LEU A 248 -9.87 -13.78 -1.41
CA LEU A 248 -11.00 -13.52 -0.54
C LEU A 248 -10.93 -14.35 0.74
N SER A 249 -10.44 -15.60 0.66
CA SER A 249 -10.28 -16.45 1.83
C SER A 249 -9.33 -15.89 2.89
N ILE A 250 -8.41 -14.99 2.50
CA ILE A 250 -7.55 -14.25 3.43
C ILE A 250 -8.40 -13.45 4.42
N PHE A 251 -9.44 -12.81 3.92
CA PHE A 251 -10.38 -12.10 4.77
C PHE A 251 -11.35 -13.09 5.41
N GLU A 252 -11.74 -14.17 4.71
CA GLU A 252 -12.74 -15.10 5.22
C GLU A 252 -12.34 -15.87 6.47
N GLN A 253 -11.12 -16.41 6.47
CA GLN A 253 -10.60 -17.22 7.57
C GLN A 253 -10.41 -16.39 8.85
N GLU A 254 -10.28 -15.07 8.70
CA GLU A 254 -10.19 -14.17 9.84
C GLU A 254 -11.49 -13.43 10.14
N VAL A 255 -12.48 -13.29 9.25
CA VAL A 255 -13.68 -12.44 9.45
C VAL A 255 -14.94 -13.27 9.72
N GLY A 256 -15.86 -12.76 10.56
CA GLY A 256 -17.13 -13.43 10.89
C GLY A 256 -18.38 -12.92 10.16
N ILE A 257 -18.27 -11.86 9.35
CA ILE A 257 -19.41 -11.22 8.65
C ILE A 257 -19.00 -10.83 7.23
N PHE A 258 -19.62 -11.46 6.23
CA PHE A 258 -19.42 -11.20 4.80
C PHE A 258 -20.64 -10.56 4.17
N ILE A 259 -20.41 -9.54 3.36
CA ILE A 259 -21.43 -8.96 2.50
C ILE A 259 -20.90 -9.02 1.08
N SER A 260 -21.35 -10.01 0.31
CA SER A 260 -21.16 -10.05 -1.13
C SER A 260 -22.24 -9.17 -1.76
N SER A 261 -21.83 -8.13 -2.46
CA SER A 261 -22.76 -7.32 -3.25
C SER A 261 -22.79 -7.84 -4.68
N SER A 262 -23.70 -8.78 -4.99
CA SER A 262 -24.05 -9.07 -6.39
C SER A 262 -24.82 -7.88 -6.96
N LEU A 263 -24.13 -6.93 -7.58
CA LEU A 263 -24.76 -5.95 -8.46
C LEU A 263 -24.98 -6.58 -9.84
N SER A 264 -25.84 -7.59 -9.88
CA SER A 264 -26.34 -8.18 -11.13
C SER A 264 -27.75 -7.67 -11.39
N SER A 265 -27.94 -7.08 -12.57
CA SER A 265 -29.17 -6.52 -13.15
C SER A 265 -29.53 -5.07 -12.77
N MET A 266 -29.07 -4.13 -13.61
CA MET A 266 -29.82 -2.93 -14.00
C MET A 266 -29.17 -2.30 -15.25
N GLN A 267 -29.18 -3.03 -16.36
CA GLN A 267 -29.18 -2.43 -17.69
C GLN A 267 -30.24 -3.17 -18.49
N SER A 268 -31.41 -2.54 -18.58
CA SER A 268 -32.47 -2.80 -19.55
C SER A 268 -32.35 -1.78 -20.67
#